data_AF-A0A1V5DCC9-F1
#
_entry.id   AF-A0A1V5DCC9-F1
#
_cell.length_a   1.000
_cell.length_b   1.000
_cell.length_c   1.000
_cell.angle_alpha   90.00
_cell.angle_beta   90.00
_cell.angle_gamma   90.00
#
_symmetry.space_group_name_H-M   'P 1'
#
loop_
_entity.id
_entity.type
_entity.pdbx_description
1 polymer ?
#
loop_
_entity_poly.entity_id
_entity_poly.type
_entity_poly.pdbx_seq_one_letter_code
_entity_poly.pdbx_strand_id
1 'polypeptide(L)'
;MKAEDYYKGYLVDSALLAKDPHFSQGCDICHKGDKTSTKKESAHKGLVCRPSDNLKTCGRCHGKIADTYGKSLHYTTIGQRQGVMGRFSKAELKTFDKKVFEQSCRSCHASCGDCHVKSPPVSGISMGLIQGHKFVKKDEAKTCAFCHGGARLPGIHG
;
A
#
# COMPACT_ATOMS: atom_id res chain seq x y z
N MET A 1 6.65 -27.63 -8.05
CA MET A 1 6.79 -27.52 -6.58
C MET A 1 5.86 -28.54 -5.94
N LYS A 2 6.30 -29.21 -4.88
CA LYS A 2 5.40 -30.06 -4.08
C LYS A 2 4.47 -29.18 -3.24
N ALA A 3 3.30 -29.69 -2.85
CA ALA A 3 2.32 -28.92 -2.04
C ALA A 3 2.92 -28.42 -0.72
N GLU A 4 3.79 -29.22 -0.12
CA GLU A 4 4.61 -28.91 1.06
C GLU A 4 5.64 -27.80 0.83
N ASP A 5 5.98 -27.44 -0.41
CA ASP A 5 6.87 -26.31 -0.71
C ASP A 5 6.11 -25.01 -1.01
N TYR A 6 4.78 -25.04 -1.14
CA TYR A 6 4.01 -23.87 -1.55
C TYR A 6 4.19 -22.67 -0.63
N TYR A 7 4.43 -22.90 0.67
CA TYR A 7 4.79 -21.84 1.64
C TYR A 7 6.00 -21.01 1.21
N LYS A 8 6.98 -21.59 0.48
CA LYS A 8 8.17 -20.88 -0.02
C LYS A 8 7.85 -19.88 -1.14
N GLY A 9 6.69 -20.01 -1.78
CA GLY A 9 6.16 -19.05 -2.75
C GLY A 9 5.37 -17.91 -2.09
N TYR A 10 4.99 -18.08 -0.82
CA TYR A 10 4.41 -17.00 -0.03
C TYR A 10 5.58 -16.26 0.61
N LEU A 11 5.71 -14.96 0.36
CA LEU A 11 6.68 -14.09 1.03
C LEU A 11 6.28 -13.85 2.51
N VAL A 12 5.76 -14.89 3.18
CA VAL A 12 5.14 -14.88 4.50
C VAL A 12 5.76 -15.99 5.34
N ASP A 13 6.26 -15.62 6.51
CA ASP A 13 6.76 -16.57 7.50
C ASP A 13 5.62 -17.45 8.03
N SER A 14 5.81 -18.77 8.01
CA SER A 14 4.81 -19.76 8.46
C SER A 14 4.41 -19.57 9.93
N ALA A 15 5.30 -19.04 10.76
CA ALA A 15 4.99 -18.72 12.16
C ALA A 15 3.98 -17.57 12.29
N LEU A 16 3.88 -16.68 11.30
CA LEU A 16 2.89 -15.59 11.29
C LEU A 16 1.49 -16.09 11.00
N LEU A 17 1.35 -17.10 10.12
CA LEU A 17 0.04 -17.65 9.72
C LEU A 17 -0.76 -18.16 10.93
N ALA A 18 -0.07 -18.69 11.94
CA ALA A 18 -0.70 -19.22 13.14
C ALA A 18 -0.95 -18.18 14.25
N LYS A 19 -0.20 -17.05 14.26
CA LYS A 19 -0.13 -16.13 15.41
C LYS A 19 -0.73 -14.76 15.15
N ASP A 20 -0.75 -14.29 13.91
CA ASP A 20 -1.20 -12.96 13.58
C ASP A 20 -2.69 -12.99 13.13
N PRO A 21 -3.58 -12.24 13.81
CA PRO A 21 -5.01 -12.22 13.49
C PRO A 21 -5.34 -11.85 12.04
N HIS A 22 -4.47 -11.12 11.34
CA HIS A 22 -4.70 -10.74 9.95
C HIS A 22 -4.71 -11.94 8.99
N PHE A 23 -4.04 -13.04 9.32
CA PHE A 23 -4.01 -14.25 8.49
C PHE A 23 -5.11 -15.26 8.83
N SER A 24 -5.85 -15.04 9.92
CA SER A 24 -6.84 -16.00 10.45
C SER A 24 -7.97 -16.36 9.47
N GLN A 25 -8.27 -15.50 8.49
CA GLN A 25 -9.35 -15.72 7.52
C GLN A 25 -8.84 -16.09 6.12
N GLY A 26 -7.53 -16.28 5.95
CA GLY A 26 -6.92 -16.57 4.65
C GLY A 26 -6.59 -15.32 3.81
N CYS A 27 -5.77 -15.52 2.78
CA CYS A 27 -5.25 -14.45 1.93
C CYS A 27 -6.34 -13.81 1.05
N ASP A 28 -7.29 -14.61 0.57
CA ASP A 28 -8.36 -14.24 -0.37
C ASP A 28 -9.30 -13.17 0.17
N ILE A 29 -9.41 -13.09 1.48
CA ILE A 29 -10.25 -12.11 2.14
C ILE A 29 -9.81 -10.67 1.80
N CYS A 30 -8.50 -10.42 1.79
CA CYS A 30 -7.92 -9.15 1.37
C CYS A 30 -7.56 -9.16 -0.11
N HIS A 31 -6.81 -10.17 -0.54
CA HIS A 31 -6.21 -10.24 -1.87
C HIS A 31 -7.12 -10.83 -2.95
N LYS A 32 -8.31 -11.35 -2.63
CA LYS A 32 -9.21 -12.03 -3.59
C LYS A 32 -8.51 -13.23 -4.25
N GLY A 33 -9.01 -13.65 -5.41
CA GLY A 33 -8.59 -14.88 -6.08
C GLY A 33 -9.42 -16.09 -5.69
N ASP A 34 -8.96 -17.27 -6.13
CA ASP A 34 -9.60 -18.55 -5.88
C ASP A 34 -8.76 -19.38 -4.90
N LYS A 35 -9.17 -19.36 -3.62
CA LYS A 35 -8.49 -20.11 -2.56
C LYS A 35 -8.62 -21.64 -2.69
N THR A 36 -9.53 -22.13 -3.53
CA THR A 36 -9.78 -23.57 -3.69
C THR A 36 -8.88 -24.19 -4.74
N SER A 37 -8.28 -23.37 -5.61
CA SER A 37 -7.43 -23.86 -6.68
C SER A 37 -6.02 -24.22 -6.19
N THR A 38 -5.51 -25.34 -6.72
CA THR A 38 -4.13 -25.82 -6.46
C THR A 38 -3.14 -25.39 -7.55
N LYS A 39 -3.62 -24.74 -8.62
CA LYS A 39 -2.80 -24.20 -9.71
C LYS A 39 -2.65 -22.69 -9.54
N LYS A 40 -1.41 -22.20 -9.65
CA LYS A 40 -1.06 -20.78 -9.42
C LYS A 40 -1.91 -19.83 -10.28
N GLU A 41 -2.04 -20.12 -11.56
CA GLU A 41 -2.73 -19.27 -12.53
C GLU A 41 -4.22 -19.14 -12.20
N SER A 42 -4.84 -20.27 -11.82
CA SER A 42 -6.23 -20.34 -11.41
C SER A 42 -6.47 -19.68 -10.05
N ALA A 43 -5.59 -19.94 -9.07
CA ALA A 43 -5.67 -19.34 -7.74
C ALA A 43 -5.53 -17.80 -7.78
N HIS A 44 -4.68 -17.29 -8.67
CA HIS A 44 -4.47 -15.86 -8.84
C HIS A 44 -5.45 -15.18 -9.80
N LYS A 45 -6.41 -15.91 -10.37
CA LYS A 45 -7.42 -15.31 -11.24
C LYS A 45 -8.26 -14.31 -10.43
N GLY A 46 -8.14 -13.03 -10.74
CA GLY A 46 -8.82 -11.95 -10.00
C GLY A 46 -8.12 -11.53 -8.70
N LEU A 47 -6.85 -11.91 -8.52
CA LEU A 47 -6.02 -11.45 -7.39
C LEU A 47 -5.84 -9.93 -7.41
N VAL A 48 -6.05 -9.31 -6.27
CA VAL A 48 -5.77 -7.91 -5.97
C VAL A 48 -4.39 -7.83 -5.29
N CYS A 49 -3.39 -7.40 -6.04
CA CYS A 49 -2.00 -7.32 -5.54
C CYS A 49 -1.81 -6.29 -4.42
N ARG A 50 -2.60 -5.21 -4.42
CA ARG A 50 -2.52 -4.11 -3.43
C ARG A 50 -3.89 -3.86 -2.77
N PRO A 51 -4.31 -4.73 -1.84
CA PRO A 51 -5.66 -4.67 -1.30
C PRO A 51 -5.87 -3.50 -0.32
N SER A 52 -4.79 -2.92 0.23
CA SER A 52 -4.84 -1.77 1.13
C SER A 52 -5.20 -0.46 0.42
N ASP A 53 -5.05 -0.37 -0.90
CA ASP A 53 -5.45 0.80 -1.69
C ASP A 53 -6.97 1.03 -1.60
N ASN A 54 -7.74 -0.01 -1.25
CA ASN A 54 -9.14 0.09 -0.88
C ASN A 54 -9.29 0.09 0.65
N LEU A 55 -9.65 1.24 1.23
CA LEU A 55 -9.86 1.39 2.67
C LEU A 55 -10.88 0.41 3.26
N LYS A 56 -11.87 -0.05 2.47
CA LYS A 56 -12.88 -1.01 2.93
C LYS A 56 -12.27 -2.36 3.33
N THR A 57 -11.13 -2.74 2.74
CA THR A 57 -10.43 -3.98 3.07
C THR A 57 -10.07 -4.03 4.55
N CYS A 58 -9.42 -2.96 5.03
CA CYS A 58 -9.03 -2.83 6.44
C CYS A 58 -10.23 -2.38 7.30
N GLY A 59 -11.07 -1.48 6.75
CA GLY A 59 -12.19 -0.84 7.44
C GLY A 59 -13.28 -1.81 7.91
N ARG A 60 -13.41 -2.99 7.29
CA ARG A 60 -14.31 -4.04 7.79
C ARG A 60 -14.01 -4.45 9.23
N CYS A 61 -12.74 -4.43 9.64
CA CYS A 61 -12.33 -4.73 11.02
C CYS A 61 -11.88 -3.45 11.77
N HIS A 62 -11.34 -2.47 11.06
CA HIS A 62 -10.79 -1.23 11.60
C HIS A 62 -11.59 0.00 11.17
N GLY A 63 -12.92 -0.03 11.28
CA GLY A 63 -13.82 1.00 10.74
C GLY A 63 -13.47 2.43 11.16
N LYS A 64 -13.36 2.68 12.47
CA LYS A 64 -13.02 4.01 13.00
C LYS A 64 -11.66 4.54 12.49
N ILE A 65 -10.68 3.64 12.36
CA ILE A 65 -9.34 3.99 11.86
C ILE A 65 -9.42 4.33 10.37
N ALA A 66 -10.10 3.50 9.57
CA ALA A 66 -10.28 3.72 8.15
C ALA A 66 -11.03 5.03 7.86
N ASP A 67 -12.09 5.33 8.61
CA ASP A 67 -12.88 6.56 8.47
C ASP A 67 -12.07 7.81 8.78
N THR A 68 -11.20 7.74 9.80
CA THR A 68 -10.33 8.85 10.18
C THR A 68 -9.21 9.02 9.17
N TYR A 69 -8.53 7.93 8.81
CA TYR A 69 -7.42 7.94 7.86
C TYR A 69 -7.85 8.37 6.47
N GLY A 70 -9.05 7.98 6.02
CA GLY A 70 -9.62 8.38 4.73
C GLY A 70 -9.84 9.88 4.57
N LYS A 71 -9.80 10.65 5.66
CA LYS A 71 -9.86 12.12 5.66
C LYS A 71 -8.49 12.78 5.82
N SER A 72 -7.45 11.99 6.06
CA SER A 72 -6.09 12.50 6.32
C SER A 72 -5.41 13.00 5.04
N LEU A 73 -4.38 13.83 5.20
CA LEU A 73 -3.56 14.31 4.08
C LEU A 73 -2.76 13.17 3.42
N HIS A 74 -2.33 12.16 4.18
CA HIS A 74 -1.62 11.00 3.64
C HIS A 74 -2.49 10.21 2.65
N TYR A 75 -3.81 10.18 2.86
CA TYR A 75 -4.74 9.50 1.96
C TYR A 75 -5.36 10.42 0.89
N THR A 76 -5.48 11.72 1.12
CA THR A 76 -6.25 12.57 0.20
C THR A 76 -5.42 13.56 -0.59
N THR A 77 -4.29 14.00 -0.01
CA THR A 77 -3.50 15.16 -0.44
C THR A 77 -4.35 16.41 -0.77
N ILE A 78 -5.59 16.47 -0.26
CA ILE A 78 -6.58 17.43 -0.74
C ILE A 78 -6.27 18.83 -0.24
N GLY A 79 -5.74 18.95 0.99
CA GLY A 79 -5.34 20.25 1.55
C GLY A 79 -4.31 20.96 0.69
N GLN A 80 -3.33 20.24 0.12
CA GLN A 80 -2.36 20.84 -0.79
C GLN A 80 -3.04 21.38 -2.07
N ARG A 81 -3.99 20.63 -2.64
CA ARG A 81 -4.75 21.08 -3.82
C ARG A 81 -5.58 22.33 -3.52
N GLN A 82 -6.33 22.31 -2.43
CA GLN A 82 -7.18 23.43 -2.00
C GLN A 82 -6.37 24.70 -1.76
N GLY A 83 -5.18 24.57 -1.17
CA GLY A 83 -4.30 25.71 -0.91
C GLY A 83 -3.81 26.43 -2.15
N VAL A 84 -3.76 25.76 -3.32
CA VAL A 84 -3.25 26.36 -4.57
C VAL A 84 -4.31 26.61 -5.63
N MET A 85 -5.46 25.94 -5.58
CA MET A 85 -6.43 25.96 -6.68
C MET A 85 -6.96 27.35 -7.04
N GLY A 86 -7.09 28.24 -6.05
CA GLY A 86 -7.57 29.62 -6.25
C GLY A 86 -6.63 30.50 -7.06
N ARG A 87 -5.41 30.02 -7.32
CA ARG A 87 -4.41 30.71 -8.17
C ARG A 87 -4.57 30.40 -9.67
N PHE A 88 -5.49 29.50 -10.03
CA PHE A 88 -5.68 29.05 -11.41
C PHE A 88 -7.06 29.46 -11.93
N SER A 89 -7.14 29.78 -13.21
CA SER A 89 -8.41 29.76 -13.94
C SER A 89 -8.97 28.33 -14.02
N LYS A 90 -10.24 28.18 -14.41
CA LYS A 90 -10.87 26.85 -14.57
C LYS A 90 -10.12 25.96 -15.58
N ALA A 91 -9.60 26.53 -16.66
CA ALA A 91 -8.85 25.79 -17.68
C ALA A 91 -7.47 25.36 -17.18
N GLU A 92 -6.77 26.23 -16.45
CA GLU A 92 -5.49 25.94 -15.84
C GLU A 92 -5.63 24.90 -14.73
N LEU A 93 -6.67 24.97 -13.89
CA LEU A 93 -6.90 24.00 -12.82
C LEU A 93 -7.07 22.58 -13.38
N LYS A 94 -7.82 22.42 -14.48
CA LYS A 94 -7.96 21.11 -15.15
C LYS A 94 -6.63 20.58 -15.65
N THR A 95 -5.76 21.46 -16.14
CA THR A 95 -4.42 21.10 -16.61
C THR A 95 -3.50 20.75 -15.44
N PHE A 96 -3.53 21.56 -14.37
CA PHE A 96 -2.81 21.33 -13.13
C PHE A 96 -3.19 19.99 -12.50
N ASP A 97 -4.49 19.69 -12.38
CA ASP A 97 -4.95 18.42 -11.81
C ASP A 97 -4.37 17.22 -12.56
N LYS A 98 -4.54 17.21 -13.89
CA LYS A 98 -4.12 16.08 -14.72
C LYS A 98 -2.60 15.92 -14.81
N LYS A 99 -1.86 17.03 -14.92
CA LYS A 99 -0.43 17.00 -15.24
C LYS A 99 0.48 17.16 -14.03
N VAL A 100 0.02 17.81 -12.97
CA VAL A 100 0.85 18.14 -11.80
C VAL A 100 0.32 17.46 -10.55
N PHE A 101 -0.96 17.64 -10.23
CA PHE A 101 -1.51 17.10 -8.98
C PHE A 101 -1.46 15.58 -8.95
N GLU A 102 -1.99 14.91 -9.98
CA GLU A 102 -2.01 13.44 -10.06
C GLU A 102 -0.61 12.83 -10.19
N GLN A 103 0.32 13.51 -10.86
CA GLN A 103 1.65 12.95 -11.15
C GLN A 103 2.68 13.25 -10.06
N SER A 104 2.63 14.45 -9.48
CA SER A 104 3.64 14.96 -8.55
C SER A 104 3.11 15.06 -7.13
N CYS A 105 1.95 15.68 -6.91
CA CYS A 105 1.42 15.88 -5.56
C CYS A 105 0.90 14.57 -4.94
N ARG A 106 0.32 13.69 -5.75
CA ARG A 106 -0.15 12.36 -5.32
C ARG A 106 0.96 11.31 -5.28
N SER A 107 2.20 11.66 -5.63
CA SER A 107 3.35 10.76 -5.45
C SER A 107 3.63 10.43 -3.97
N CYS A 108 3.17 11.28 -3.05
CA CYS A 108 3.26 11.07 -1.60
C CYS A 108 2.03 10.38 -0.97
N HIS A 109 1.05 9.99 -1.78
CA HIS A 109 -0.16 9.32 -1.28
C HIS A 109 0.19 7.92 -0.73
N ALA A 110 -0.39 7.57 0.41
CA ALA A 110 -0.19 6.29 1.07
C ALA A 110 -1.52 5.58 1.36
N SER A 111 -1.45 4.25 1.46
CA SER A 111 -2.49 3.37 1.96
C SER A 111 -2.07 2.76 3.31
N CYS A 112 -2.99 2.06 3.99
CA CYS A 112 -2.68 1.36 5.24
C CYS A 112 -1.48 0.41 5.08
N GLY A 113 -1.41 -0.29 3.95
CA GLY A 113 -0.35 -1.26 3.67
C GLY A 113 1.00 -0.60 3.44
N ASP A 114 1.03 0.66 3.01
CA ASP A 114 2.27 1.38 2.72
C ASP A 114 3.10 1.68 3.98
N CYS A 115 2.44 1.79 5.14
CA CYS A 115 3.11 1.97 6.43
C CYS A 115 3.19 0.69 7.26
N HIS A 116 2.27 -0.26 7.05
CA HIS A 116 2.13 -1.42 7.94
C HIS A 116 2.63 -2.74 7.35
N VAL A 117 2.85 -2.86 6.04
CA VAL A 117 3.20 -4.14 5.40
C VAL A 117 4.34 -4.00 4.39
N LYS A 118 4.22 -3.07 3.45
CA LYS A 118 5.14 -2.89 2.32
C LYS A 118 5.46 -1.41 2.18
N SER A 119 6.71 -1.04 2.00
CA SER A 119 7.11 0.36 1.84
C SER A 119 6.42 1.00 0.62
N PRO A 120 6.03 2.30 0.68
CA PRO A 120 5.32 2.96 -0.40
C PRO A 120 6.15 2.99 -1.69
N PRO A 121 5.53 2.89 -2.87
CA PRO A 121 6.22 3.11 -4.14
C PRO A 121 6.34 4.61 -4.42
N VAL A 122 7.52 5.19 -4.23
CA VAL A 122 7.82 6.59 -4.58
C VAL A 122 8.59 6.59 -5.89
N SER A 123 8.08 7.29 -6.89
CA SER A 123 8.63 7.29 -8.26
C SER A 123 8.81 5.87 -8.85
N GLY A 124 7.91 4.94 -8.49
CA GLY A 124 7.95 3.54 -8.94
C GLY A 124 8.94 2.64 -8.20
N ILE A 125 9.74 3.18 -7.28
CA ILE A 125 10.70 2.42 -6.47
C ILE A 125 10.08 2.15 -5.10
N SER A 126 10.19 0.91 -4.61
CA SER A 126 9.75 0.51 -3.27
C SER A 126 10.81 -0.39 -2.66
N MET A 127 11.08 -0.24 -1.37
CA MET A 127 11.95 -1.17 -0.63
C MET A 127 11.34 -2.56 -0.43
N GLY A 128 10.11 -2.77 -0.91
CA GLY A 128 9.41 -4.04 -0.75
C GLY A 128 8.80 -4.19 0.64
N LEU A 129 8.62 -5.44 1.05
CA LEU A 129 8.03 -5.81 2.33
C LEU A 129 8.89 -5.33 3.51
N ILE A 130 8.27 -4.71 4.51
CA ILE A 130 8.99 -4.07 5.63
C ILE A 130 9.68 -5.10 6.53
N GLN A 131 8.95 -6.17 6.87
CA GLN A 131 9.41 -7.31 7.68
C GLN A 131 8.72 -8.59 7.18
N GLY A 132 8.94 -8.91 5.89
CA GLY A 132 8.07 -9.85 5.20
C GLY A 132 6.62 -9.34 5.21
N HIS A 133 5.63 -10.23 5.16
CA HIS A 133 4.23 -9.84 5.20
C HIS A 133 3.69 -9.59 6.63
N LYS A 134 4.57 -9.43 7.64
CA LYS A 134 4.14 -9.10 9.00
C LYS A 134 3.55 -7.70 9.05
N PHE A 135 2.41 -7.55 9.72
CA PHE A 135 1.84 -6.25 10.01
C PHE A 135 2.64 -5.56 11.12
N VAL A 136 3.36 -4.48 10.77
CA VAL A 136 4.15 -3.70 11.72
C VAL A 136 3.34 -2.52 12.24
N LYS A 137 3.48 -2.22 13.53
CA LYS A 137 2.85 -1.03 14.12
C LYS A 137 3.50 0.26 13.64
N LYS A 138 4.83 0.27 13.51
CA LYS A 138 5.64 1.44 13.16
C LYS A 138 7.05 1.02 12.72
N ASP A 139 7.53 1.58 11.61
CA ASP A 139 8.94 1.55 11.17
C ASP A 139 9.21 2.82 10.35
N GLU A 140 9.56 3.93 11.03
CA GLU A 140 9.68 5.26 10.39
C GLU A 140 10.76 5.30 9.32
N ALA A 141 11.84 4.52 9.49
CA ALA A 141 12.96 4.49 8.57
C ALA A 141 12.57 3.90 7.20
N LYS A 142 11.69 2.89 7.18
CA LYS A 142 11.23 2.24 5.94
C LYS A 142 9.91 2.79 5.40
N THR A 143 9.23 3.66 6.14
CA THR A 143 7.90 4.18 5.76
C THR A 143 7.93 5.69 5.56
N CYS A 144 8.10 6.45 6.65
CA CYS A 144 8.07 7.91 6.65
C CYS A 144 9.25 8.53 5.88
N ALA A 145 10.46 8.02 6.12
CA ALA A 145 11.68 8.58 5.53
C ALA A 145 11.71 8.46 3.99
N PHE A 146 10.95 7.53 3.42
CA PHE A 146 10.91 7.35 1.98
C PHE A 146 10.19 8.50 1.24
N CYS A 147 9.23 9.16 1.90
CA CYS A 147 8.53 10.33 1.38
C CYS A 147 9.05 11.66 1.98
N HIS A 148 9.44 11.65 3.26
CA HIS A 148 9.83 12.85 4.01
C HIS A 148 11.34 13.02 4.21
N GLY A 149 12.15 12.02 3.87
CA GLY A 149 13.60 12.04 4.05
C GLY A 149 14.39 12.83 3.00
N GLY A 150 13.70 13.40 2.00
CA GLY A 150 14.27 14.35 1.04
C GLY A 150 15.43 13.80 0.22
N ALA A 151 15.15 13.23 -0.96
CA ALA A 151 16.10 13.01 -2.05
C ALA A 151 17.57 12.72 -1.63
N ARG A 152 17.79 11.74 -0.75
CA ARG A 152 19.05 11.02 -0.61
C ARG A 152 18.70 9.61 -0.18
N LEU A 153 18.57 8.72 -1.16
CA LEU A 153 18.89 7.31 -0.95
C LEU A 153 20.42 7.22 -1.11
N PRO A 154 21.21 7.13 -0.03
CA PRO A 154 22.61 6.77 -0.17
C PRO A 154 22.66 5.26 -0.43
N GLY A 155 22.88 4.83 -1.68
CA GLY A 155 23.09 3.39 -1.93
C GLY A 155 22.81 2.83 -3.32
N ILE A 156 22.74 3.64 -4.38
CA ILE A 156 22.77 3.12 -5.77
C ILE A 156 23.99 3.64 -6.53
N HIS A 157 25.17 3.54 -5.91
CA HIS A 157 26.46 3.40 -6.60
C HIS A 157 27.14 2.17 -5.97
N GLY A 158 27.10 1.07 -6.70
CA GLY A 158 27.80 -0.19 -6.45
C GLY A 158 27.87 -0.92 -7.77
#